data_AF-A0A925C9G7-F1
#
_entry.id   AF-A0A925C9G7-F1
#
_cell.length_a   1.000
_cell.length_b   1.000
_cell.length_c   1.000
_cell.angle_alpha   90.00
_cell.angle_beta   90.00
_cell.angle_gamma   90.00
#
_symmetry.space_group_name_H-M   'P 1'
#
loop_
_entity.id
_entity.type
_entity.pdbx_description
1 polymer ?
#
loop_
_entity_poly.entity_id
_entity_poly.type
_entity_poly.pdbx_seq_one_letter_code
_entity_poly.pdbx_strand_id
1 'polypeptide(L)'
;MLVTDTIVAIASGWGQSAHALIRCSGPGLASTLVPALGSALPGPHGIGAVRVRLAPHIELPSLAIYYQAPRSYTGQDCLELLVPGNPLLLERIIAALTAIPGVREATPGEFSARAYLHGKLTLEQAEAVAATIAARTQDDLDAAASIASGISFDRYRDWTEEVATLLALVEAGVDFTDQEDVVP
;
A
#
# COMPACT_ATOMS: atom_id res chain seq x y z
N MET A 1 12.91 -1.70 -9.12
CA MET A 1 12.98 -2.71 -8.04
C MET A 1 11.86 -3.70 -8.29
N LEU A 2 12.15 -4.95 -8.68
CA LEU A 2 11.11 -5.95 -8.93
C LEU A 2 10.66 -6.52 -7.58
N VAL A 3 9.42 -6.23 -7.18
CA VAL A 3 8.85 -6.64 -5.92
C VAL A 3 8.26 -8.06 -6.08
N THR A 4 9.04 -9.07 -5.69
CA THR A 4 8.72 -10.49 -5.93
C THR A 4 8.05 -11.20 -4.75
N ASP A 5 7.95 -10.54 -3.60
CA ASP A 5 7.36 -11.10 -2.38
C ASP A 5 5.87 -10.77 -2.26
N THR A 6 5.17 -11.62 -1.51
CA THR A 6 3.81 -11.36 -1.05
C THR A 6 3.88 -10.76 0.36
N ILE A 7 3.22 -9.62 0.55
CA ILE A 7 3.09 -9.00 1.86
C ILE A 7 1.72 -9.28 2.45
N VAL A 8 1.68 -9.39 3.78
CA VAL A 8 0.44 -9.51 4.55
C VAL A 8 0.43 -8.53 5.73
N ALA A 9 -0.74 -7.98 6.06
CA ALA A 9 -0.95 -7.23 7.30
C ALA A 9 -2.41 -7.26 7.73
N ILE A 10 -2.65 -6.96 9.00
CA ILE A 10 -3.98 -6.57 9.49
C ILE A 10 -4.27 -5.16 8.97
N ALA A 11 -5.38 -5.01 8.25
CA ALA A 11 -5.78 -3.79 7.56
C ALA A 11 -6.99 -3.08 8.20
N SER A 12 -7.45 -3.57 9.36
CA SER A 12 -8.47 -2.93 10.19
C SER A 12 -7.90 -2.38 11.49
N GLY A 13 -8.68 -1.59 12.24
CA GLY A 13 -8.33 -1.19 13.60
C GLY A 13 -8.07 -2.38 14.53
N TRP A 14 -7.20 -2.18 15.52
CA TRP A 14 -6.84 -3.21 16.50
C TRP A 14 -7.90 -3.33 17.61
N GLY A 15 -8.20 -4.55 18.03
CA GLY A 15 -9.12 -4.81 19.15
C GLY A 15 -10.09 -5.95 18.87
N GLN A 16 -11.02 -6.15 19.81
CA GLN A 16 -12.14 -7.08 19.61
C GLN A 16 -13.24 -6.43 18.77
N SER A 17 -13.69 -7.11 17.73
CA SER A 17 -14.73 -6.62 16.82
C SER A 17 -15.47 -7.76 16.13
N ALA A 18 -16.62 -7.47 15.53
CA ALA A 18 -17.36 -8.44 14.72
C ALA A 18 -16.51 -8.96 13.54
N HIS A 19 -15.75 -8.05 12.91
CA HIS A 19 -14.89 -8.36 11.79
C HIS A 19 -13.56 -7.61 11.89
N ALA A 20 -12.51 -8.26 11.43
CA ALA A 20 -11.22 -7.68 11.14
C ALA A 20 -10.80 -8.03 9.71
N LEU A 21 -9.99 -7.17 9.12
CA LEU A 21 -9.52 -7.29 7.75
C LEU A 21 -8.06 -7.70 7.75
N ILE A 22 -7.72 -8.75 7.01
CA ILE A 22 -6.33 -9.10 6.67
C ILE A 22 -6.16 -8.88 5.18
N ARG A 23 -5.16 -8.11 4.80
CA ARG A 23 -4.84 -7.82 3.40
C ARG A 23 -3.53 -8.51 3.01
N CYS A 24 -3.53 -9.17 1.87
CA CYS A 24 -2.36 -9.74 1.24
C CYS A 24 -2.16 -9.11 -0.15
N SER A 25 -0.92 -8.87 -0.58
CA SER A 25 -0.61 -8.36 -1.93
C SER A 25 0.72 -8.92 -2.44
N GLY A 26 0.76 -9.42 -3.67
CA GLY A 26 1.98 -9.94 -4.28
C GLY A 26 1.74 -10.71 -5.58
N PRO A 27 2.80 -11.15 -6.27
CA PRO A 27 2.69 -11.96 -7.47
C PRO A 27 2.25 -13.39 -7.13
N GLY A 28 1.41 -14.01 -7.97
CA GLY A 28 1.00 -15.42 -7.79
C GLY A 28 0.28 -15.67 -6.47
N LEU A 29 -0.49 -14.68 -6.00
CA LEU A 29 -1.08 -14.69 -4.66
C LEU A 29 -2.04 -15.87 -4.47
N ALA A 30 -2.85 -16.18 -5.50
CA ALA A 30 -3.79 -17.31 -5.44
C ALA A 30 -3.07 -18.64 -5.23
N SER A 31 -2.00 -18.92 -6.01
CA SER A 31 -1.23 -20.16 -5.84
C SER A 31 -0.52 -20.24 -4.50
N THR A 32 -0.11 -19.10 -3.94
CA THR A 32 0.64 -19.03 -2.67
C THR A 32 -0.27 -19.24 -1.47
N LEU A 33 -1.47 -18.65 -1.47
CA LEU A 33 -2.34 -18.60 -0.29
C LEU A 33 -3.43 -19.69 -0.24
N VAL A 34 -3.88 -20.22 -1.38
CA VAL A 34 -4.91 -21.28 -1.42
C VAL A 34 -4.54 -22.50 -0.54
N PRO A 35 -3.29 -23.01 -0.56
CA PRO A 35 -2.90 -24.13 0.29
C PRO A 35 -3.04 -23.84 1.79
N ALA A 36 -2.75 -22.60 2.21
CA ALA A 36 -2.79 -22.20 3.61
C ALA A 36 -4.21 -21.89 4.09
N LEU A 37 -5.06 -21.31 3.24
CA LEU A 37 -6.45 -21.04 3.60
C LEU A 37 -7.25 -22.35 3.64
N GLY A 38 -6.96 -23.30 2.76
CA GLY A 38 -7.67 -24.58 2.67
C GLY A 38 -8.98 -24.51 1.87
N SER A 39 -9.18 -23.42 1.13
CA SER A 39 -10.26 -23.23 0.16
C SER A 39 -9.79 -22.45 -1.05
N ALA A 40 -10.38 -22.72 -2.23
CA ALA A 40 -10.15 -21.90 -3.41
C ALA A 40 -10.59 -20.44 -3.17
N LEU A 41 -9.86 -19.50 -3.77
CA LEU A 41 -10.27 -18.10 -3.77
C LEU A 41 -11.47 -17.89 -4.71
N PRO A 42 -12.27 -16.82 -4.50
CA PRO A 42 -13.25 -16.38 -5.49
C PRO A 42 -12.59 -16.15 -6.86
N GLY A 43 -13.40 -16.14 -7.92
CA GLY A 43 -12.91 -15.77 -9.26
C GLY A 43 -12.28 -14.37 -9.27
N PRO A 44 -11.58 -13.99 -10.36
CA PRO A 44 -10.97 -12.66 -10.49
C PRO A 44 -11.97 -11.54 -10.21
N HIS A 45 -11.61 -10.61 -9.32
CA HIS A 45 -12.50 -9.52 -8.87
C HIS A 45 -13.77 -10.00 -8.15
N GLY A 46 -13.73 -11.22 -7.62
CA GLY A 46 -14.84 -11.88 -6.97
C GLY A 46 -14.83 -11.73 -5.46
N ILE A 47 -16.03 -11.91 -4.91
CA ILE A 47 -16.29 -12.04 -3.48
C ILE A 47 -16.87 -13.43 -3.23
N GLY A 48 -16.48 -14.07 -2.13
CA GLY A 48 -16.98 -15.40 -1.83
C GLY A 48 -16.66 -15.89 -0.43
N ALA A 49 -17.51 -16.79 0.07
CA ALA A 49 -17.27 -17.48 1.31
C ALA A 49 -16.08 -18.42 1.16
N VAL A 50 -15.15 -18.31 2.11
CA VAL A 50 -13.97 -19.17 2.23
C VAL A 50 -13.93 -19.76 3.63
N ARG A 51 -13.05 -20.72 3.85
CA ARG A 51 -12.72 -21.17 5.21
C ARG A 51 -11.26 -20.88 5.46
N VAL A 52 -10.95 -20.29 6.60
CA VAL A 52 -9.57 -20.13 7.08
C VAL A 52 -9.27 -21.28 8.02
N ARG A 53 -8.30 -22.13 7.68
CA ARG A 53 -7.86 -23.25 8.51
C ARG A 53 -6.57 -22.91 9.22
N LEU A 54 -6.57 -22.97 10.54
CA LEU A 54 -5.37 -22.83 11.37
C LEU A 54 -5.20 -24.10 12.20
N ALA A 55 -4.01 -24.69 12.11
CA ALA A 55 -3.65 -25.85 12.92
C ALA A 55 -3.71 -25.50 14.43
N PRO A 56 -4.06 -26.46 15.30
CA PRO A 56 -4.44 -27.84 14.97
C PRO A 56 -5.94 -28.02 14.63
N HIS A 57 -6.83 -27.13 15.08
CA HIS A 57 -8.28 -27.40 15.07
C HIS A 57 -9.18 -26.19 14.77
N ILE A 58 -8.63 -25.07 14.30
CA ILE A 58 -9.45 -23.89 13.99
C ILE A 58 -9.82 -23.94 12.51
N GLU A 59 -11.12 -23.93 12.22
CA GLU A 59 -11.68 -23.72 10.89
C GLU A 59 -12.76 -22.66 11.00
N LEU A 60 -12.56 -21.53 10.33
CA LEU A 60 -13.41 -20.36 10.47
C LEU A 60 -14.10 -20.07 9.15
N PRO A 61 -15.44 -19.90 9.13
CA PRO A 61 -16.10 -19.30 7.99
C PRO A 61 -15.61 -17.85 7.87
N SER A 62 -15.26 -17.45 6.66
CA SER A 62 -14.70 -16.12 6.39
C SER A 62 -15.15 -15.66 5.01
N LEU A 63 -14.98 -14.38 4.73
CA LEU A 63 -15.27 -13.80 3.43
C LEU A 63 -13.97 -13.37 2.78
N ALA A 64 -13.77 -13.76 1.53
CA ALA A 64 -12.63 -13.33 0.73
C ALA A 64 -13.11 -12.37 -0.36
N ILE A 65 -12.30 -11.35 -0.63
CA ILE A 65 -12.39 -10.53 -1.82
C ILE A 65 -11.06 -10.64 -2.54
N TYR A 66 -11.08 -11.16 -3.77
CA TYR A 66 -9.88 -11.36 -4.56
C TYR A 66 -9.83 -10.38 -5.73
N TYR A 67 -8.73 -9.65 -5.84
CA TYR A 67 -8.45 -8.72 -6.92
C TYR A 67 -7.29 -9.28 -7.75
N GLN A 68 -7.53 -9.52 -9.03
CA GLN A 68 -6.45 -9.88 -9.95
C GLN A 68 -5.70 -8.63 -10.42
N ALA A 69 -4.37 -8.70 -10.53
CA ALA A 69 -3.58 -7.66 -11.15
C ALA A 69 -4.09 -7.36 -12.58
N PRO A 70 -4.05 -6.10 -13.06
CA PRO A 70 -3.57 -4.90 -12.37
C PRO A 70 -4.68 -4.11 -11.63
N ARG A 71 -5.87 -4.70 -11.49
CA ARG A 71 -7.08 -4.02 -11.00
C ARG A 71 -7.29 -4.25 -9.51
N SER A 72 -6.30 -3.84 -8.72
CA SER A 72 -6.30 -3.85 -7.26
C SER A 72 -5.74 -2.54 -6.69
N TYR A 73 -5.74 -2.37 -5.36
CA TYR A 73 -5.16 -1.21 -4.69
C TYR A 73 -3.66 -1.06 -5.01
N THR A 74 -2.88 -2.13 -4.87
CA THR A 74 -1.42 -2.11 -5.08
C THR A 74 -1.02 -2.27 -6.54
N GLY A 75 -1.94 -2.62 -7.44
CA GLY A 75 -1.64 -2.98 -8.83
C GLY A 75 -1.15 -4.43 -9.00
N GLN A 76 -0.96 -5.18 -7.92
CA GLN A 76 -0.64 -6.62 -7.94
C GLN A 76 -1.89 -7.47 -7.70
N ASP A 77 -1.77 -8.79 -7.65
CA ASP A 77 -2.86 -9.58 -7.07
C ASP A 77 -3.01 -9.18 -5.60
N CYS A 78 -4.25 -9.01 -5.15
CA CYS A 78 -4.57 -8.64 -3.78
C CYS A 78 -5.69 -9.54 -3.25
N LEU A 79 -5.61 -9.92 -1.98
CA LEU A 79 -6.66 -10.64 -1.29
C LEU A 79 -6.98 -9.91 0.00
N GLU A 80 -8.27 -9.71 0.25
CA GLU A 80 -8.79 -9.22 1.51
C GLU A 80 -9.62 -10.31 2.16
N LEU A 81 -9.25 -10.67 3.39
CA LEU A 81 -9.92 -11.66 4.22
C LEU A 81 -10.62 -10.96 5.37
N LEU A 82 -11.94 -11.09 5.42
CA LEU A 82 -12.75 -10.69 6.56
C LEU A 82 -12.94 -11.90 7.47
N VAL A 83 -12.39 -11.79 8.68
CA VAL A 83 -12.40 -12.82 9.72
C VAL A 83 -12.97 -12.24 11.01
N PRO A 84 -13.36 -13.05 12.02
CA PRO A 84 -13.71 -12.53 13.33
C PRO A 84 -12.58 -11.68 13.94
N GLY A 85 -12.91 -10.52 14.49
CA GLY A 85 -11.95 -9.59 15.07
C GLY A 85 -11.52 -10.02 16.45
N ASN A 86 -10.57 -10.96 16.54
CA ASN A 86 -9.95 -11.37 17.79
C ASN A 86 -8.42 -11.22 17.66
N PRO A 87 -7.75 -10.40 18.49
CA PRO A 87 -6.32 -10.14 18.34
C PRO A 87 -5.45 -11.40 18.28
N LEU A 88 -5.68 -12.37 19.16
CA LEU A 88 -4.95 -13.64 19.17
C LEU A 88 -5.20 -14.46 17.89
N LEU A 89 -6.43 -14.46 17.37
CA LEU A 89 -6.74 -15.10 16.10
C LEU A 89 -5.98 -14.43 14.95
N LEU A 90 -5.98 -13.09 14.89
CA LEU A 90 -5.31 -12.35 13.83
C LEU A 90 -3.80 -12.62 13.84
N GLU A 91 -3.16 -12.58 15.00
CA GLU A 91 -1.74 -12.93 15.16
C GLU A 91 -1.45 -14.36 14.66
N ARG A 92 -2.32 -15.32 14.97
CA ARG A 92 -2.18 -16.70 14.48
C ARG A 92 -2.35 -16.83 12.97
N ILE A 93 -3.25 -16.04 12.37
CA ILE A 93 -3.39 -16.02 10.91
C ILE A 93 -2.15 -15.42 10.27
N ILE A 94 -1.66 -14.27 10.77
CA ILE A 94 -0.44 -13.64 10.26
C ILE A 94 0.73 -14.62 10.35
N ALA A 95 0.95 -15.25 11.52
CA ALA A 95 2.02 -16.23 11.71
C ALA A 95 1.91 -17.44 10.76
N ALA A 96 0.69 -17.92 10.50
CA ALA A 96 0.48 -19.03 9.55
C ALA A 96 0.77 -18.61 8.10
N LEU A 97 0.40 -17.38 7.71
CA LEU A 97 0.65 -16.86 6.37
C LEU A 97 2.14 -16.57 6.15
N THR A 98 2.84 -16.01 7.13
CA THR A 98 4.27 -15.68 7.04
C THR A 98 5.18 -16.91 7.14
N ALA A 99 4.65 -18.06 7.57
CA ALA A 99 5.36 -19.34 7.48
C ALA A 99 5.45 -19.87 6.03
N ILE A 100 4.68 -19.31 5.08
CA ILE A 100 4.73 -19.69 3.66
C ILE A 100 5.97 -19.04 3.02
N PRO A 101 6.82 -19.81 2.31
CA PRO A 101 7.96 -19.25 1.59
C PRO A 101 7.54 -18.13 0.63
N GLY A 102 8.22 -16.97 0.73
CA GLY A 102 7.93 -15.80 -0.11
C GLY A 102 6.80 -14.91 0.40
N VAL A 103 6.21 -15.22 1.57
CA VAL A 103 5.25 -14.35 2.27
C VAL A 103 5.94 -13.73 3.48
N ARG A 104 5.73 -12.42 3.70
CA ARG A 104 6.21 -11.71 4.90
C ARG A 104 5.22 -10.64 5.36
N GLU A 105 5.42 -10.13 6.56
CA GLU A 105 4.67 -8.96 7.00
C GLU A 105 5.02 -7.72 6.17
N ALA A 106 4.01 -6.90 5.90
CA ALA A 106 4.19 -5.61 5.26
C ALA A 106 4.90 -4.64 6.21
N THR A 107 5.79 -3.80 5.69
CA THR A 107 6.31 -2.65 6.44
C THR A 107 5.26 -1.53 6.52
N PRO A 108 5.41 -0.55 7.43
CA PRO A 108 4.52 0.60 7.49
C PRO A 108 4.40 1.29 6.12
N GLY A 109 3.17 1.56 5.68
CA GLY A 109 2.88 2.24 4.41
C GLY A 109 3.14 1.42 3.13
N GLU A 110 3.59 0.16 3.23
CA GLU A 110 4.10 -0.57 2.06
C GLU A 110 3.04 -0.83 0.98
N PHE A 111 1.77 -1.06 1.36
CA PHE A 111 0.69 -1.21 0.38
C PHE A 111 0.51 0.06 -0.46
N SER A 112 0.52 1.25 0.16
CA SER A 112 0.42 2.53 -0.55
C SER A 112 1.68 2.81 -1.37
N ALA A 113 2.86 2.47 -0.85
CA ALA A 113 4.12 2.58 -1.58
C ALA A 113 4.11 1.71 -2.85
N ARG A 114 3.63 0.46 -2.78
CA ARG A 114 3.44 -0.40 -3.96
C ARG A 114 2.40 0.15 -4.92
N ALA A 115 1.32 0.73 -4.42
CA ALA A 115 0.32 1.40 -5.26
C ALA A 115 0.95 2.56 -6.06
N TYR A 116 1.76 3.41 -5.41
CA TYR A 116 2.53 4.46 -6.07
C TYR A 116 3.50 3.89 -7.12
N LEU A 117 4.31 2.90 -6.75
CA LEU A 117 5.30 2.28 -7.65
C LEU A 117 4.67 1.61 -8.88
N HIS A 118 3.41 1.15 -8.80
CA HIS A 118 2.65 0.61 -9.91
C HIS A 118 1.72 1.63 -10.60
N GLY A 119 1.90 2.92 -10.32
CA GLY A 119 1.13 4.00 -10.95
C GLY A 119 -0.36 3.99 -10.63
N LYS A 120 -0.75 3.37 -9.51
CA LYS A 120 -2.14 3.35 -9.01
C LYS A 120 -2.50 4.61 -8.25
N LEU A 121 -1.51 5.26 -7.64
CA LEU A 121 -1.60 6.51 -6.92
C LEU A 121 -0.45 7.43 -7.35
N THR A 122 -0.67 8.75 -7.31
CA THR A 122 0.45 9.71 -7.26
C THR A 122 1.07 9.74 -5.86
N LEU A 123 2.21 10.42 -5.70
CA LEU A 123 2.85 10.53 -4.37
C LEU A 123 1.95 11.28 -3.39
N GLU A 124 1.33 12.37 -3.84
CA GLU A 124 0.41 13.20 -3.07
C GLU A 124 -0.82 12.38 -2.65
N GLN A 125 -1.34 11.53 -3.54
CA GLN A 125 -2.44 10.63 -3.22
C GLN A 125 -2.03 9.58 -2.17
N ALA A 126 -0.81 9.04 -2.25
CA ALA A 126 -0.29 8.10 -1.26
C ALA A 126 -0.12 8.76 0.13
N GLU A 127 0.36 10.00 0.18
CA GLU A 127 0.47 10.79 1.42
C GLU A 127 -0.91 11.16 1.98
N ALA A 128 -1.84 11.55 1.11
CA ALA A 128 -3.20 11.89 1.50
C ALA A 128 -3.92 10.72 2.16
N VAL A 129 -3.66 9.47 1.75
CA VAL A 129 -4.21 8.28 2.43
C VAL A 129 -3.81 8.27 3.92
N ALA A 130 -2.53 8.53 4.23
CA ALA A 130 -2.07 8.58 5.61
C ALA A 130 -2.68 9.77 6.38
N ALA A 131 -2.78 10.94 5.74
CA ALA A 131 -3.40 12.12 6.32
C ALA A 131 -4.90 11.89 6.63
N THR A 132 -5.65 11.28 5.71
CA THR A 132 -7.07 10.93 5.91
C THR A 132 -7.25 9.96 7.07
N ILE A 133 -6.39 8.94 7.20
CA ILE A 133 -6.47 7.98 8.32
C ILE A 133 -6.16 8.66 9.67
N ALA A 134 -5.25 9.63 9.69
CA ALA A 134 -4.82 10.32 10.90
C ALA A 134 -5.75 11.48 11.33
N ALA A 135 -6.62 11.96 10.44
CA ALA A 135 -7.48 13.11 10.64
C ALA A 135 -8.37 12.98 11.89
N ARG A 136 -8.48 14.07 12.66
CA ARG A 136 -9.30 14.13 13.89
C ARG A 136 -10.39 15.19 13.83
N THR A 137 -10.31 16.10 12.87
CA THR A 137 -11.25 17.20 12.66
C THR A 137 -11.73 17.24 11.21
N GLN A 138 -12.78 18.01 10.94
CA GLN A 138 -13.23 18.26 9.57
C GLN A 138 -12.15 18.97 8.75
N ASP A 139 -11.48 19.95 9.34
CA ASP A 139 -10.40 20.70 8.69
C ASP A 139 -9.23 19.80 8.29
N ASP A 140 -8.90 18.79 9.12
CA ASP A 140 -7.87 17.78 8.77
C ASP A 140 -8.29 16.95 7.54
N LEU A 141 -9.57 16.59 7.44
CA LEU A 141 -10.10 15.84 6.29
C LEU A 141 -10.09 16.69 5.02
N ASP A 142 -10.49 17.96 5.14
CA ASP A 142 -10.47 18.90 4.01
C ASP A 142 -9.03 19.17 3.53
N ALA A 143 -8.08 19.28 4.46
CA ALA A 143 -6.66 19.38 4.16
C ALA A 143 -6.13 18.12 3.45
N ALA A 144 -6.46 16.91 3.93
CA ALA A 144 -6.07 15.66 3.30
C ALA A 144 -6.65 15.53 1.87
N ALA A 145 -7.90 15.94 1.66
CA ALA A 145 -8.53 15.98 0.34
C ALA A 145 -7.83 16.96 -0.61
N SER A 146 -7.39 18.12 -0.10
CA SER A 146 -6.61 19.08 -0.86
C SER A 146 -5.26 18.50 -1.31
N ILE A 147 -4.55 17.78 -0.42
CA ILE A 147 -3.32 17.06 -0.78
C ILE A 147 -3.61 16.04 -1.90
N ALA A 148 -4.66 15.22 -1.74
CA ALA A 148 -5.02 14.20 -2.73
C ALA A 148 -5.32 14.76 -4.13
N SER A 149 -5.80 16.00 -4.21
CA SER A 149 -6.11 16.69 -5.47
C SER A 149 -4.88 17.13 -6.26
N GLY A 150 -3.70 17.20 -5.62
CA GLY A 150 -2.46 17.67 -6.24
C GLY A 150 -2.39 19.18 -6.47
N ILE A 151 -3.40 19.96 -6.06
CA ILE A 151 -3.47 21.42 -6.31
C ILE A 151 -2.26 22.19 -5.74
N SER A 152 -1.65 21.70 -4.65
CA SER A 152 -0.47 22.34 -4.06
C SER A 152 0.83 22.04 -4.82
N PHE A 153 0.86 21.01 -5.66
CA PHE A 153 2.08 20.54 -6.32
C PHE A 153 2.58 21.49 -7.40
N ASP A 154 1.68 22.14 -8.16
CA ASP A 154 2.08 23.06 -9.23
C ASP A 154 2.96 24.19 -8.70
N ARG A 155 2.60 24.80 -7.56
CA ARG A 155 3.42 25.85 -6.94
C ARG A 155 4.77 25.33 -6.44
N TYR A 156 4.82 24.12 -5.88
CA TYR A 156 6.09 23.54 -5.43
C TYR A 156 7.00 23.20 -6.60
N ARG A 157 6.43 22.72 -7.71
CA ARG A 157 7.19 22.47 -8.95
C ARG A 157 7.79 23.77 -9.48
N ASP A 158 7.00 24.84 -9.58
CA ASP A 158 7.48 26.14 -10.07
C ASP A 158 8.67 26.65 -9.24
N TRP A 159 8.59 26.58 -7.91
CA TRP A 159 9.71 26.94 -7.02
C TRP A 159 10.91 26.01 -7.16
N THR A 160 10.68 24.71 -7.37
CA THR A 160 11.76 23.75 -7.56
C THR A 160 12.52 24.04 -8.86
N GLU A 161 11.82 24.37 -9.93
CA GLU A 161 12.41 24.76 -11.21
C GLU A 161 13.19 26.07 -11.10
N GLU A 162 12.67 27.05 -10.35
CA GLU A 162 13.37 28.32 -10.09
C GLU A 162 14.67 28.08 -9.31
N VAL A 163 14.63 27.31 -8.23
CA VAL A 163 15.82 26.97 -7.43
C VAL A 163 16.83 26.16 -8.25
N ALA A 164 16.37 25.21 -9.05
CA ALA A 164 17.25 24.42 -9.92
C ALA A 164 17.93 25.29 -10.99
N THR A 165 17.22 26.26 -11.54
CA THR A 165 17.75 27.23 -12.51
C THR A 165 18.82 28.11 -11.86
N LEU A 166 18.54 28.65 -10.67
CA LEU A 166 19.52 29.45 -9.92
C LEU A 166 20.76 28.64 -9.55
N LEU A 167 20.59 27.39 -9.14
CA LEU A 167 21.71 26.50 -8.85
C LEU A 167 22.56 26.26 -10.09
N ALA A 168 21.94 26.02 -11.26
CA ALA A 168 22.66 25.85 -12.52
C ALA A 168 23.47 27.09 -12.92
N LEU A 169 22.94 28.30 -12.68
CA LEU A 169 23.66 29.55 -12.92
C LEU A 169 24.86 29.73 -11.99
N VAL A 170 24.71 29.37 -10.71
CA VAL A 170 25.83 29.43 -9.74
C VAL A 170 26.92 28.43 -10.12
N GLU A 171 26.57 27.18 -10.43
CA GLU A 171 27.53 26.16 -10.87
C GLU A 171 28.25 26.59 -12.15
N ALA A 172 27.54 27.16 -13.12
CA ALA A 172 28.15 27.72 -14.33
C ALA A 172 29.14 28.87 -14.00
N GLY A 173 28.78 29.75 -13.08
CA GLY A 173 29.68 30.83 -12.63
C GLY A 173 30.93 30.33 -11.91
N VAL A 174 30.87 29.18 -11.22
CA VAL A 174 32.03 28.55 -10.55
C VAL A 174 32.92 27.83 -11.56
N ASP A 175 32.34 27.05 -12.48
CA ASP A 175 33.09 26.27 -13.47
C ASP A 175 33.74 27.13 -14.57
N PHE A 176 33.23 28.33 -14.83
CA PHE A 176 33.68 29.20 -15.92
C PHE A 176 34.15 30.59 -15.46
N THR A 177 34.87 30.66 -14.35
CA THR A 177 35.38 31.92 -13.75
C THR A 177 36.26 32.78 -14.67
N ASP A 178 36.85 32.21 -15.74
CA ASP A 178 37.72 32.93 -16.69
C ASP A 178 37.00 33.43 -17.96
N GLN A 179 35.68 33.21 -18.09
CA GLN A 179 34.89 33.64 -19.25
C GLN A 179 33.90 34.75 -18.85
N GLU A 180 34.12 35.97 -19.35
CA GLU A 180 33.35 37.18 -18.99
C GLU A 180 31.84 37.13 -19.33
N ASP A 181 31.37 36.11 -20.06
CA ASP A 181 30.00 36.05 -20.61
C ASP A 181 29.13 34.87 -20.11
N VAL A 182 29.55 34.12 -19.08
CA VAL A 182 28.88 32.84 -18.73
C VAL A 182 27.70 32.98 -17.77
N VAL A 183 27.55 34.13 -17.11
CA VAL A 183 26.40 34.39 -16.23
C VAL A 183 25.71 35.69 -16.68
N PRO A 184 24.42 35.65 -17.07
CA PRO A 184 23.65 36.84 -17.44
C PRO A 184 23.30 37.75 -16.26
#